data_AF-F2CAZ2-F1
#
_entry.id   AF-F2CAZ2-F1
#
_cell.length_a   1.000
_cell.length_b   1.000
_cell.length_c   1.000
_cell.angle_alpha   90.00
_cell.angle_beta   90.00
_cell.angle_gamma   90.00
#
_symmetry.space_group_name_H-M   'P 1'
#
loop_
_entity.id
_entity.type
_entity.pdbx_description
1 polymer ?
#
loop_
_entity_poly.entity_id
_entity_poly.type
_entity_poly.pdbx_seq_one_letter_code
_entity_poly.pdbx_strand_id
1 'polypeptide(L)'
;MTQHAMITNTRTGQKAKFSLPFSIRQLSKIGVDENFEGELYVDGEDDTFGFGVDGYLTVEELREYLKDYENRQNPYHFDYMMLSRLQQDCNYFLGYGNRYEGHLWAGNVAGQITEMKRIWRKFPEDSKPEWLTWEGILDYERRMTEHS
;
A
#
# COMPACT_ATOMS: atom_id res chain seq x y z
N MET A 1 1.59 17.10 7.87
CA MET A 1 2.30 17.30 9.14
C MET A 1 3.46 16.31 9.13
N THR A 2 4.69 16.75 9.37
CA THR A 2 5.85 15.84 9.31
C THR A 2 5.87 14.97 10.55
N GLN A 3 5.66 13.67 10.39
CA GLN A 3 5.73 12.69 11.48
C GLN A 3 7.19 12.35 11.80
N HIS A 4 7.44 11.85 13.00
CA HIS A 4 8.77 11.51 13.45
C HIS A 4 8.80 10.16 14.15
N ALA A 5 9.97 9.51 14.09
CA ALA A 5 10.27 8.31 14.83
C ALA A 5 11.60 8.46 15.57
N MET A 6 11.66 7.95 16.80
CA MET A 6 12.87 7.74 17.57
C MET A 6 13.41 6.35 17.22
N ILE A 7 14.63 6.29 16.69
CA ILE A 7 15.28 5.02 16.37
C ILE A 7 16.40 4.78 17.36
N THR A 8 16.40 3.59 17.97
CA THR A 8 17.40 3.16 18.94
C THR A 8 18.17 1.97 18.40
N ASN A 9 19.49 2.09 18.33
CA ASN A 9 20.40 0.98 18.07
C ASN A 9 20.46 0.09 19.32
N THR A 10 19.91 -1.12 19.24
CA THR A 10 19.83 -2.03 20.41
C THR A 10 21.19 -2.53 20.88
N ARG A 11 22.22 -2.54 20.01
CA ARG A 11 23.58 -2.99 20.35
C ARG A 11 24.36 -1.94 21.13
N THR A 12 24.23 -0.66 20.78
CA THR A 12 25.01 0.43 21.37
C THR A 12 24.21 1.27 22.35
N GLY A 13 22.88 1.17 22.35
CA GLY A 13 21.96 2.02 23.08
C GLY A 13 21.85 3.45 22.53
N GLN A 14 22.57 3.78 21.45
CA GLN A 14 22.49 5.10 20.82
C GLN A 14 21.12 5.29 20.16
N LYS A 15 20.54 6.47 20.31
CA LYS A 15 19.24 6.80 19.73
C LYS A 15 19.20 8.21 19.16
N ALA A 16 18.40 8.38 18.12
CA ALA A 16 18.18 9.67 17.49
C ALA A 16 16.76 9.77 16.92
N LYS A 17 16.26 11.01 16.82
CA LYS A 17 14.96 11.33 16.22
C LYS A 17 15.14 11.60 14.72
N PHE A 18 14.28 11.00 13.91
CA PHE A 18 14.26 11.15 12.45
C PHE A 18 12.87 11.58 11.99
N SER A 19 12.81 12.40 10.93
CA SER A 19 11.56 12.76 10.25
C SER A 19 11.22 11.68 9.23
N LEU A 20 9.96 11.25 9.18
CA LEU A 20 9.50 10.22 8.24
C LEU A 20 9.10 10.83 6.89
N PRO A 21 9.44 10.17 5.76
CA PRO A 21 10.38 9.06 5.65
C PRO A 21 11.84 9.56 5.70
N PHE A 22 12.78 8.68 6.07
CA PHE A 22 14.21 8.97 6.04
C PHE A 22 14.98 7.88 5.31
N SER A 23 16.22 8.17 4.88
CA SER A 23 17.11 7.16 4.30
C SER A 23 17.86 6.41 5.40
N ILE A 24 18.00 5.08 5.27
CA ILE A 24 18.80 4.23 6.16
C ILE A 24 20.21 4.79 6.40
N ARG A 25 20.82 5.45 5.40
CA ARG A 25 22.15 6.07 5.53
C ARG A 25 22.23 7.14 6.63
N GLN A 26 21.10 7.76 6.98
CA GLN A 26 21.03 8.74 8.06
C GLN A 26 21.22 8.11 9.44
N LEU A 27 21.01 6.79 9.58
CA LEU A 27 21.22 6.05 10.82
C LEU A 27 22.70 5.91 11.20
N SER A 28 23.63 6.32 10.32
CA SER A 28 25.05 6.41 10.66
C SER A 28 25.31 7.29 11.89
N LYS A 29 24.40 8.24 12.19
CA LYS A 29 24.40 9.07 13.41
C LYS A 29 24.30 8.26 14.70
N ILE A 30 23.74 7.06 14.64
CA ILE A 30 23.61 6.12 15.78
C ILE A 30 24.45 4.85 15.57
N GLY A 31 25.45 4.92 14.67
CA GLY A 31 26.36 3.81 14.38
C GLY A 31 25.72 2.63 13.65
N VAL A 32 24.69 2.88 12.84
CA VAL A 32 24.00 1.86 12.02
C VAL A 32 24.24 2.16 10.55
N ASP A 33 24.65 1.16 9.80
CA ASP A 33 24.83 1.21 8.35
C ASP A 33 23.90 0.23 7.64
N GLU A 34 24.04 0.11 6.31
CA GLU A 34 23.20 -0.78 5.49
C GLU A 34 23.45 -2.28 5.77
N ASN A 35 24.58 -2.64 6.39
CA ASN A 35 24.97 -4.02 6.71
C ASN A 35 24.82 -4.34 8.20
N PHE A 36 24.13 -3.49 8.95
CA PHE A 36 23.96 -3.69 10.39
C PHE A 36 23.16 -4.96 10.66
N GLU A 37 23.84 -5.98 11.18
CA GLU A 37 23.22 -7.24 11.58
C GLU A 37 22.64 -7.10 12.99
N GLY A 38 21.45 -6.54 13.14
CA GLY A 38 20.78 -6.43 14.43
C GLY A 38 19.43 -5.76 14.33
N GLU A 39 18.76 -5.66 15.48
CA GLU A 39 17.46 -5.01 15.56
C GLU A 39 17.61 -3.55 15.98
N LEU A 40 16.69 -2.73 15.49
CA LEU A 40 16.51 -1.35 15.82
C LEU A 40 15.16 -1.24 16.52
N TYR A 41 15.11 -0.56 17.66
CA TYR A 41 13.84 -0.25 18.28
C TYR A 41 13.31 1.07 17.70
N VAL A 42 12.12 1.01 17.11
CA VAL A 42 11.42 2.10 16.44
C VAL A 42 10.24 2.53 17.32
N ASP A 43 10.31 3.75 17.82
CA ASP A 43 9.26 4.37 18.64
C ASP A 43 8.79 5.65 17.95
N GLY A 44 7.64 5.62 17.30
CA GLY A 44 7.16 6.69 16.43
C GLY A 44 5.68 7.01 16.61
N GLU A 45 5.28 8.15 16.06
CA GLU A 45 3.87 8.55 15.99
C GLU A 45 3.07 7.66 15.04
N ASP A 46 3.75 7.12 14.03
CA ASP A 46 3.21 6.15 13.09
C ASP A 46 3.53 4.74 13.60
N ASP A 47 2.50 3.90 13.70
CA ASP A 47 2.66 2.50 14.09
C ASP A 47 3.46 1.76 13.01
N THR A 48 4.24 0.76 13.42
CA THR A 48 5.05 -0.05 12.51
C THR A 48 4.22 -1.10 11.77
N PHE A 49 2.89 -1.16 11.98
CA PHE A 49 1.91 -1.89 11.15
C PHE A 49 2.38 -3.26 10.63
N GLY A 50 2.70 -4.18 11.54
CA GLY A 50 3.06 -5.56 11.18
C GLY A 50 4.49 -5.75 10.66
N PHE A 51 5.31 -4.70 10.65
CA PHE A 51 6.76 -4.80 10.46
C PHE A 51 7.45 -5.02 11.81
N GLY A 52 8.35 -6.00 11.87
CA GLY A 52 9.06 -6.36 13.10
C GLY A 52 8.15 -6.93 14.18
N VAL A 53 8.68 -7.02 15.41
CA VAL A 53 7.95 -7.51 16.59
C VAL A 53 8.06 -6.48 17.70
N ASP A 54 6.92 -6.00 18.21
CA ASP A 54 6.87 -5.03 19.32
C ASP A 54 7.77 -3.79 19.13
N GLY A 55 7.86 -3.29 17.90
CA GLY A 55 8.69 -2.13 17.54
C GLY A 55 10.18 -2.44 17.30
N TYR A 56 10.59 -3.70 17.37
CA TYR A 56 11.95 -4.15 17.01
C TYR A 56 11.99 -4.59 15.55
N LEU A 57 12.78 -3.88 14.74
CA LEU A 57 12.90 -4.10 13.30
C LEU A 57 14.37 -4.27 12.92
N THR A 58 14.67 -5.24 12.06
CA THR A 58 15.94 -5.29 11.32
C THR A 58 16.04 -4.11 10.34
N VAL A 59 17.24 -3.86 9.79
CA VAL A 59 17.42 -2.82 8.76
C VAL A 59 16.54 -3.07 7.53
N GLU A 60 16.33 -4.33 7.17
CA GLU A 60 15.49 -4.67 6.02
C GLU A 60 14.01 -4.40 6.30
N GLU A 61 13.49 -4.85 7.45
CA GLU A 61 12.12 -4.55 7.86
C GLU A 61 11.89 -3.03 8.00
N LEU A 62 12.87 -2.29 8.54
CA LEU A 62 12.79 -0.83 8.61
C LEU A 62 12.74 -0.20 7.21
N ARG A 63 13.50 -0.72 6.25
CA ARG A 63 13.47 -0.26 4.86
C ARG A 63 12.10 -0.51 4.22
N GLU A 64 11.52 -1.68 4.45
CA GLU A 64 10.18 -2.00 3.96
C GLU A 64 9.11 -1.12 4.61
N TYR A 65 9.19 -0.91 5.92
CA TYR A 65 8.32 0.03 6.65
C TYR A 65 8.38 1.45 6.07
N LEU A 66 9.58 1.97 5.80
CA LEU A 66 9.75 3.32 5.24
C LEU A 66 9.17 3.41 3.82
N LYS A 67 9.32 2.36 3.02
CA LYS A 67 8.72 2.27 1.68
C LYS A 67 7.19 2.22 1.76
N ASP A 68 6.64 1.44 2.69
CA ASP A 68 5.21 1.41 2.94
C ASP A 68 4.68 2.78 3.40
N TYR A 69 5.39 3.44 4.33
CA TYR A 69 5.05 4.79 4.76
C TYR A 69 4.99 5.77 3.58
N GLU A 70 5.99 5.76 2.69
CA GLU A 70 5.99 6.55 1.46
C GLU A 70 4.77 6.25 0.58
N ASN A 71 4.45 4.97 0.40
CA ASN A 71 3.27 4.56 -0.38
C ASN A 71 1.96 5.04 0.26
N ARG A 72 1.87 5.07 1.60
CA ARG A 72 0.71 5.61 2.34
C ARG A 72 0.59 7.13 2.22
N GLN A 73 1.70 7.84 2.01
CA GLN A 73 1.67 9.28 1.73
C GLN A 73 1.24 9.61 0.29
N ASN A 74 1.16 8.63 -0.62
CA ASN A 74 0.63 8.86 -1.96
C ASN A 74 -0.83 9.36 -1.84
N PRO A 75 -1.17 10.53 -2.42
CA PRO A 75 -2.53 11.09 -2.31
C PRO A 75 -3.61 10.16 -2.90
N TYR A 76 -3.22 9.23 -3.75
CA TYR A 76 -4.09 8.24 -4.38
C TYR A 76 -4.02 6.86 -3.72
N HIS A 77 -3.34 6.70 -2.58
CA HIS A 77 -3.17 5.41 -1.89
C HIS A 77 -4.51 4.67 -1.71
N PHE A 78 -5.51 5.34 -1.12
CA PHE A 78 -6.84 4.76 -0.93
C PHE A 78 -7.58 4.50 -2.24
N ASP A 79 -7.33 5.30 -3.27
CA ASP A 79 -7.90 5.10 -4.61
C ASP A 79 -7.32 3.83 -5.26
N TYR A 80 -6.01 3.55 -5.14
CA TYR A 80 -5.43 2.27 -5.59
C TYR A 80 -6.00 1.08 -4.84
N MET A 81 -6.11 1.17 -3.51
CA MET A 81 -6.68 0.10 -2.69
C MET A 81 -8.12 -0.21 -3.09
N MET A 82 -8.94 0.84 -3.24
CA MET A 82 -10.33 0.68 -3.66
C MET A 82 -10.41 0.09 -5.07
N LEU A 83 -9.64 0.60 -6.03
CA LEU A 83 -9.68 0.06 -7.39
C LEU A 83 -9.25 -1.42 -7.45
N SER A 84 -8.23 -1.81 -6.68
CA SER A 84 -7.82 -3.21 -6.56
C SER A 84 -8.94 -4.07 -5.98
N ARG A 85 -9.64 -3.59 -4.95
CA ARG A 85 -10.81 -4.29 -4.40
C ARG A 85 -11.91 -4.46 -5.45
N LEU A 86 -12.25 -3.39 -6.19
CA LEU A 86 -13.28 -3.46 -7.23
C LEU A 86 -12.93 -4.44 -8.35
N GLN A 87 -11.65 -4.51 -8.73
CA GLN A 87 -11.14 -5.48 -9.70
C GLN A 87 -11.27 -6.93 -9.17
N GLN A 88 -10.94 -7.18 -7.90
CA GLN A 88 -11.11 -8.49 -7.28
C GLN A 88 -12.57 -8.93 -7.26
N ASP A 89 -13.50 -8.02 -6.94
CA ASP A 89 -14.93 -8.31 -6.99
C ASP A 89 -15.37 -8.70 -8.42
N CYS A 90 -14.84 -8.04 -9.46
CA CYS A 90 -15.12 -8.39 -10.86
C CYS A 90 -14.54 -9.78 -11.22
N ASN A 91 -13.32 -10.07 -10.79
CA ASN A 91 -12.70 -11.39 -10.97
C ASN A 91 -13.52 -12.49 -10.29
N TYR A 92 -14.00 -12.23 -9.08
CA TYR A 92 -14.85 -13.17 -8.35
C TYR A 92 -16.19 -13.36 -9.06
N PHE A 93 -16.89 -12.27 -9.41
CA PHE A 93 -18.16 -12.30 -10.14
C PHE A 93 -18.10 -13.13 -11.42
N LEU A 94 -17.04 -12.97 -12.22
CA LEU A 94 -16.84 -13.68 -13.48
C LEU A 94 -16.30 -15.11 -13.31
N GLY A 95 -15.71 -15.42 -12.16
CA GLY A 95 -15.21 -16.74 -11.81
C GLY A 95 -16.17 -17.48 -10.88
N TYR A 96 -15.82 -17.52 -9.60
CA TYR A 96 -16.49 -18.34 -8.57
C TYR A 96 -17.75 -17.70 -7.96
N GLY A 97 -18.07 -16.47 -8.31
CA GLY A 97 -19.16 -15.68 -7.73
C GLY A 97 -20.52 -15.92 -8.37
N ASN A 98 -20.63 -16.87 -9.31
CA ASN A 98 -21.86 -17.24 -10.01
C ASN A 98 -22.61 -16.04 -10.62
N ARG A 99 -21.87 -14.99 -11.02
CA ARG A 99 -22.44 -13.73 -11.53
C ARG A 99 -23.49 -13.11 -10.58
N TYR A 100 -23.39 -13.33 -9.28
CA TYR A 100 -24.29 -12.75 -8.29
C TYR A 100 -23.83 -11.32 -7.93
N GLU A 101 -24.63 -10.32 -8.31
CA GLU A 101 -24.31 -8.91 -8.11
C GLU A 101 -24.18 -8.49 -6.64
N GLY A 102 -24.81 -9.22 -5.70
CA GLY A 102 -24.70 -8.95 -4.27
C GLY A 102 -23.28 -9.14 -3.70
N HIS A 103 -22.36 -9.75 -4.46
CA HIS A 103 -20.95 -9.83 -4.11
C HIS A 103 -20.12 -8.62 -4.59
N LEU A 104 -20.67 -7.78 -5.47
CA LEU A 104 -20.01 -6.57 -5.92
C LEU A 104 -20.12 -5.50 -4.83
N TRP A 105 -19.04 -4.76 -4.59
CA TRP A 105 -19.06 -3.62 -3.66
C TRP A 105 -20.19 -2.62 -3.97
N ALA A 106 -20.46 -2.35 -5.25
CA ALA A 106 -21.52 -1.43 -5.66
C ALA A 106 -22.94 -2.06 -5.66
N GLY A 107 -23.05 -3.37 -5.44
CA GLY A 107 -24.31 -4.12 -5.45
C GLY A 107 -24.95 -4.32 -6.84
N ASN A 108 -24.32 -3.84 -7.91
CA ASN A 108 -24.72 -4.08 -9.31
C ASN A 108 -23.55 -3.82 -10.26
N VAL A 109 -23.58 -4.42 -11.46
CA VAL A 109 -22.49 -4.32 -12.45
C VAL A 109 -22.26 -2.87 -12.90
N ALA A 110 -23.34 -2.12 -13.17
CA ALA A 110 -23.23 -0.76 -13.69
C ALA A 110 -22.52 0.19 -12.72
N GLY A 111 -22.88 0.14 -11.44
CA GLY A 111 -22.25 0.90 -10.37
C GLY A 111 -20.78 0.52 -10.17
N GLN A 112 -20.47 -0.79 -10.21
CA GLN A 112 -19.11 -1.29 -10.05
C GLN A 112 -18.18 -0.72 -11.13
N ILE A 113 -18.57 -0.86 -12.39
CA ILE A 113 -17.79 -0.38 -13.54
C ILE A 113 -17.69 1.15 -13.55
N THR A 114 -18.78 1.85 -13.22
CA THR A 114 -18.78 3.32 -13.14
C THR A 114 -17.75 3.80 -12.13
N GLU A 115 -17.70 3.17 -10.96
CA GLU A 115 -16.76 3.52 -9.92
C GLU A 115 -15.31 3.18 -10.30
N MET A 116 -15.07 2.01 -10.91
CA MET A 116 -13.74 1.66 -11.44
C MET A 116 -13.23 2.70 -12.44
N LYS A 117 -14.06 3.10 -13.41
CA LYS A 117 -13.73 4.14 -14.39
C LYS A 117 -13.49 5.50 -13.72
N ARG A 118 -14.29 5.85 -12.71
CA ARG A 118 -14.14 7.10 -11.96
C ARG A 118 -12.81 7.17 -11.23
N ILE A 119 -12.45 6.11 -10.52
CA ILE A 119 -11.19 6.03 -9.76
C ILE A 119 -9.99 6.00 -10.71
N TRP A 120 -10.02 5.15 -11.75
CA TRP A 120 -8.92 5.01 -12.70
C TRP A 120 -8.55 6.33 -13.39
N ARG A 121 -9.54 7.19 -13.67
CA ARG A 121 -9.32 8.52 -14.26
C ARG A 121 -8.66 9.52 -13.31
N LYS A 122 -8.71 9.32 -11.99
CA LYS A 122 -8.06 10.23 -11.03
C LYS A 122 -6.54 10.14 -11.08
N PHE A 123 -5.99 8.97 -11.42
CA PHE A 123 -4.55 8.77 -11.42
C PHE A 123 -3.90 9.56 -12.57
N PRO A 124 -2.73 10.19 -12.34
CA PRO A 124 -1.87 10.70 -13.40
C PRO A 124 -1.49 9.62 -14.43
N GLU A 125 -1.11 10.03 -15.64
CA GLU A 125 -0.76 9.08 -16.73
C GLU A 125 0.48 8.23 -16.43
N ASP A 126 1.49 8.81 -15.79
CA ASP A 126 2.71 8.10 -15.34
C ASP A 126 2.46 7.22 -14.11
N SER A 127 1.27 7.32 -13.52
CA SER A 127 0.87 6.63 -12.30
C SER A 127 -0.29 5.66 -12.56
N LYS A 128 -0.66 5.38 -13.81
CA LYS A 128 -1.70 4.37 -14.08
C LYS A 128 -1.26 2.99 -13.59
N PRO A 129 -2.16 2.21 -12.97
CA PRO A 129 -1.80 0.88 -12.50
C PRO A 129 -1.51 -0.06 -13.67
N GLU A 130 -0.35 -0.71 -13.65
CA GLU A 130 0.03 -1.71 -14.68
C GLU A 130 -0.88 -2.95 -14.67
N TRP A 131 -1.45 -3.27 -13.51
CA TRP A 131 -2.32 -4.44 -13.31
C TRP A 131 -3.77 -4.23 -13.78
N LEU A 132 -4.15 -3.01 -14.17
CA LEU A 132 -5.50 -2.73 -14.70
C LEU A 132 -5.47 -1.55 -15.69
N THR A 133 -5.48 -1.88 -16.97
CA THR A 133 -5.60 -0.89 -18.05
C THR A 133 -7.05 -0.42 -18.21
N TRP A 134 -7.23 0.69 -18.92
CA TRP A 134 -8.56 1.17 -19.30
C TRP A 134 -9.34 0.12 -20.11
N GLU A 135 -8.66 -0.53 -21.05
CA GLU A 135 -9.21 -1.62 -21.85
C GLU A 135 -9.59 -2.82 -20.99
N GLY A 136 -8.83 -3.10 -19.92
CA GLY A 136 -9.19 -4.11 -18.92
C GLY A 136 -10.50 -3.80 -18.21
N ILE A 137 -10.76 -2.53 -17.86
CA ILE A 137 -12.04 -2.11 -17.27
C ILE A 137 -13.19 -2.28 -18.28
N LEU A 138 -12.96 -1.96 -19.55
CA LEU A 138 -13.96 -2.16 -20.61
C LEU A 138 -14.22 -3.65 -20.88
N ASP A 139 -13.20 -4.50 -20.76
CA ASP A 139 -13.37 -5.96 -20.85
C ASP A 139 -14.26 -6.49 -19.72
N TYR A 140 -14.04 -6.04 -18.48
CA TYR A 140 -14.92 -6.36 -17.36
C TYR A 140 -16.36 -5.93 -17.63
N GLU A 141 -16.56 -4.68 -18.08
CA GLU A 141 -17.90 -4.17 -18.41
C GLU A 141 -18.63 -5.06 -19.40
N ARG A 142 -17.96 -5.44 -20.49
CA ARG A 142 -18.54 -6.33 -21.51
C ARG A 142 -18.87 -7.70 -20.93
N ARG A 143 -17.91 -8.38 -20.30
CA ARG A 143 -18.08 -9.75 -19.82
C ARG A 143 -19.09 -9.88 -18.69
N MET A 144 -19.20 -8.85 -17.85
CA MET A 144 -20.13 -8.84 -16.72
C MET A 144 -21.58 -8.53 -17.15
N THR A 145 -21.76 -7.82 -18.27
CA THR A 145 -23.09 -7.54 -18.84
C THR A 145 -23.57 -8.60 -19.82
N GLU A 146 -22.68 -9.42 -20.37
CA GLU A 146 -23.04 -10.62 -21.13
C GLU A 146 -23.78 -11.62 -20.23
N HIS A 147 -25.06 -11.87 -20.53
CA HIS A 147 -25.82 -12.97 -19.94
C HIS A 147 -25.35 -14.31 -20.54
N SER A 148 -25.13 -15.30 -19.68
CA SER A 148 -24.76 -16.68 -20.06
C SER A 148 -25.98 -17.46 -20.54
#